data_AF-A0A941N510-F1
#
_entry.id   AF-A0A941N510-F1
#
_cell.length_a   1.000
_cell.length_b   1.000
_cell.length_c   1.000
_cell.angle_alpha   90.00
_cell.angle_beta   90.00
_cell.angle_gamma   90.00
#
_symmetry.space_group_name_H-M   'P 1'
#
loop_
_entity.id
_entity.type
_entity.pdbx_description
1 polymer ?
#
loop_
_entity_poly.entity_id
_entity_poly.type
_entity_poly.pdbx_seq_one_letter_code
_entity_poly.pdbx_strand_id
1 'polypeptide(L)'
;IQLADWCRKAKLFGQERAHLQAVIDLTPDNDHGLLLRRLGNIQFGNVWLSREQVEQWSARNRRTFTALKRWETRLKKIADRLDGSRSQHDSAVVSLCELTDPDVIPVMECLLCGRDETCALAAVTAFEKMPGHEATLALACQAVFSNWESVRKAAAKPLRQRKFEDFVPPFISLLVSPITREPMAQQSHFGINGFVLITGYVLARETNDQFQVAVMHQVDYRLNAALQGYVVRSAGGYHLEVDPDIKRGEPVAGLARTRQTVDDLRSTADQTYAKERLIEEMVTATNERTVELNRRIIGVLADVSGRDSEPNPATWWQWWGDFTDTQIVEGKRVVTVEENTEVLNPNFRLRFRSCFAAGTPVWTNSGQVDIEKIKVGDLVLAQNIETGELTWKPVVCTTLRPAKPLLAVTIGDELVTTTSGHRFWVAGEGWIKARDLRPGSFVHTVRGNAAVAGVETGPTAETYNLVVDDFHDYFVGSTGFLVQDLPLPQPTNATVPGLTLR
;
A
#
# COMPACT_ATOMS: atom_id res chain seq x y z
N ILE A 1 16.92 12.71 0.74
CA ILE A 1 17.19 13.54 -0.47
C ILE A 1 18.48 14.37 -0.37
N GLN A 2 18.75 15.04 0.74
CA GLN A 2 19.94 15.90 0.90
C GLN A 2 21.28 15.14 0.77
N LEU A 3 21.34 13.86 1.18
CA LEU A 3 22.51 12.99 0.93
C LEU A 3 22.72 12.72 -0.56
N ALA A 4 21.65 12.47 -1.31
CA ALA A 4 21.73 12.40 -2.76
C ALA A 4 22.21 13.73 -3.37
N ASP A 5 21.79 14.88 -2.83
CA ASP A 5 22.30 16.21 -3.23
C ASP A 5 23.78 16.39 -2.96
N TRP A 6 24.25 15.91 -1.81
CA TRP A 6 25.66 15.96 -1.46
C TRP A 6 26.48 15.03 -2.36
N CYS A 7 26.05 13.77 -2.55
CA CYS A 7 26.71 12.82 -3.46
C CYS A 7 26.79 13.37 -4.89
N ARG A 8 25.73 14.04 -5.35
CA ARG A 8 25.73 14.74 -6.65
C ARG A 8 26.79 15.83 -6.72
N LYS A 9 26.87 16.69 -5.70
CA LYS A 9 27.89 17.76 -5.61
C LYS A 9 29.31 17.18 -5.53
N ALA A 10 29.46 16.02 -4.89
CA ALA A 10 30.70 15.26 -4.80
C ALA A 10 31.00 14.39 -6.05
N LYS A 11 30.13 14.39 -7.08
CA LYS A 11 30.24 13.57 -8.30
C LYS A 11 30.23 12.04 -8.05
N LEU A 12 29.57 11.60 -6.99
CA LEU A 12 29.40 10.21 -6.60
C LEU A 12 28.05 9.67 -7.10
N PHE A 13 27.93 9.48 -8.42
CA PHE A 13 26.63 9.20 -9.07
C PHE A 13 26.03 7.82 -8.72
N GLY A 14 26.85 6.82 -8.41
CA GLY A 14 26.37 5.51 -7.95
C GLY A 14 25.73 5.59 -6.57
N GLN A 15 26.34 6.32 -5.65
CA GLN A 15 25.86 6.58 -4.29
C GLN A 15 24.65 7.51 -4.29
N GLU A 16 24.65 8.52 -5.17
CA GLU A 16 23.47 9.34 -5.43
C GLU A 16 22.28 8.46 -5.85
N ARG A 17 22.48 7.53 -6.80
CA ARG A 17 21.43 6.59 -7.23
C ARG A 17 20.89 5.75 -6.07
N ALA A 18 21.77 5.17 -5.26
CA ALA A 18 21.37 4.38 -4.10
C ALA A 18 20.56 5.20 -3.09
N HIS A 19 20.99 6.42 -2.77
CA HIS A 19 20.28 7.30 -1.86
C HIS A 19 18.95 7.81 -2.43
N LEU A 20 18.83 7.98 -3.75
CA LEU A 20 17.55 8.35 -4.37
C LEU A 20 16.56 7.19 -4.39
N GLN A 21 17.03 5.95 -4.61
CA GLN A 21 16.19 4.75 -4.54
C GLN A 21 15.68 4.54 -3.12
N ALA A 22 16.56 4.67 -2.12
CA ALA A 22 16.16 4.60 -0.72
C ALA A 22 15.14 5.70 -0.34
N VAL A 23 15.27 6.91 -0.89
CA VAL A 23 14.24 7.96 -0.66
C VAL A 23 12.90 7.54 -1.27
N ILE A 24 12.88 6.93 -2.44
CA ILE A 24 11.64 6.39 -3.06
C ILE A 24 11.03 5.27 -2.23
N ASP A 25 11.83 4.44 -1.57
CA ASP A 25 11.29 3.37 -0.75
C ASP A 25 10.72 3.90 0.60
N LEU A 26 11.13 5.11 1.01
CA LEU A 26 10.79 5.75 2.29
C LEU A 26 9.75 6.88 2.21
N THR A 27 9.53 7.49 1.04
CA THR A 27 8.50 8.54 0.86
C THR A 27 7.16 7.99 0.33
N PRO A 28 6.03 8.69 0.55
CA PRO A 28 4.77 8.37 -0.11
C PRO A 28 4.85 8.59 -1.63
N ASP A 29 4.12 7.80 -2.42
CA ASP A 29 4.22 7.77 -3.89
C ASP A 29 4.01 9.13 -4.59
N ASN A 30 3.30 10.04 -3.94
CA ASN A 30 2.94 11.37 -4.44
C ASN A 30 4.18 12.26 -4.71
N ASP A 31 5.29 12.00 -4.00
CA ASP A 31 6.54 12.79 -4.10
C ASP A 31 7.64 12.13 -4.95
N HIS A 32 7.38 10.91 -5.45
CA HIS A 32 8.40 10.13 -6.16
C HIS A 32 8.77 10.67 -7.53
N GLY A 33 7.93 11.54 -8.11
CA GLY A 33 8.13 11.95 -9.48
C GLY A 33 9.42 12.72 -9.75
N LEU A 34 9.83 13.60 -8.82
CA LEU A 34 11.09 14.34 -8.96
C LEU A 34 12.31 13.45 -8.73
N LEU A 35 12.19 12.46 -7.84
CA LEU A 35 13.24 11.50 -7.50
C LEU A 35 13.48 10.52 -8.64
N LEU A 36 12.40 9.98 -9.19
CA LEU A 36 12.42 9.07 -10.33
C LEU A 36 13.01 9.77 -11.56
N ARG A 37 12.62 11.03 -11.86
CA ARG A 37 13.28 11.82 -12.92
C ARG A 37 14.77 11.99 -12.70
N ARG A 38 15.18 12.22 -11.45
CA ARG A 38 16.58 12.43 -11.10
C ARG A 38 17.42 11.15 -11.21
N LEU A 39 16.81 9.99 -10.94
CA LEU A 39 17.38 8.68 -11.23
C LEU A 39 17.45 8.37 -12.74
N GLY A 40 16.93 9.26 -13.60
CA GLY A 40 16.87 9.08 -15.04
C GLY A 40 15.67 8.26 -15.51
N ASN A 41 14.67 8.02 -14.64
CA ASN A 41 13.41 7.42 -15.04
C ASN A 41 12.55 8.44 -15.80
N ILE A 42 11.74 7.94 -16.72
CA ILE A 42 10.82 8.74 -17.53
C ILE A 42 9.40 8.35 -17.14
N GLN A 43 8.54 9.35 -16.95
CA GLN A 43 7.14 9.14 -16.68
C GLN A 43 6.38 8.89 -17.98
N PHE A 44 5.62 7.80 -18.05
CA PHE A 44 4.72 7.48 -19.17
C PHE A 44 3.31 7.23 -18.61
N GLY A 45 2.42 8.20 -18.78
CA GLY A 45 1.12 8.20 -18.08
C GLY A 45 1.32 8.24 -16.56
N ASN A 46 0.76 7.24 -15.86
CA ASN A 46 0.88 7.09 -14.39
C ASN A 46 2.03 6.17 -13.96
N VAL A 47 2.84 5.67 -14.89
CA VAL A 47 3.93 4.70 -14.61
C VAL A 47 5.28 5.36 -14.81
N TRP A 48 6.24 5.03 -13.95
CA TRP A 48 7.62 5.44 -14.06
C TRP A 48 8.46 4.31 -14.63
N LEU A 49 9.20 4.59 -15.70
CA LEU A 49 10.06 3.62 -16.36
C LEU A 49 11.51 4.03 -16.21
N SER A 50 12.36 3.10 -15.78
CA SER A 50 13.81 3.32 -15.74
C SER A 50 14.35 3.57 -17.14
N ARG A 51 15.48 4.25 -17.22
CA ARG A 51 16.15 4.50 -18.51
C ARG A 51 16.36 3.20 -19.29
N GLU A 52 16.76 2.15 -18.59
CA GLU A 52 16.92 0.82 -19.18
C GLU A 52 15.58 0.27 -19.68
N GLN A 53 14.51 0.34 -18.88
CA GLN A 53 13.17 -0.09 -19.31
C GLN A 53 12.68 0.71 -20.53
N VAL A 54 12.93 2.02 -20.58
CA VAL A 54 12.59 2.88 -21.72
C VAL A 54 13.43 2.53 -22.94
N GLU A 55 14.72 2.27 -22.77
CA GLU A 55 15.62 1.86 -23.86
C GLU A 55 15.23 0.49 -24.40
N GLN A 56 14.93 -0.48 -23.54
CA GLN A 56 14.43 -1.80 -23.88
C GLN A 56 13.06 -1.71 -24.57
N TRP A 57 12.11 -0.94 -24.03
CA TRP A 57 10.80 -0.69 -24.63
C TRP A 57 10.92 0.00 -25.98
N SER A 58 11.76 1.03 -26.10
CA SER A 58 12.01 1.75 -27.35
C SER A 58 12.70 0.87 -28.38
N ALA A 59 13.65 0.04 -27.97
CA ALA A 59 14.32 -0.92 -28.84
C ALA A 59 13.32 -1.98 -29.33
N ARG A 60 12.50 -2.54 -28.42
CA ARG A 60 11.43 -3.48 -28.75
C ARG A 60 10.43 -2.86 -29.71
N ASN A 61 9.96 -1.63 -29.45
CA ASN A 61 9.01 -0.93 -30.33
C ASN A 61 9.62 -0.59 -31.69
N ARG A 62 10.89 -0.17 -31.76
CA ARG A 62 11.60 0.03 -33.03
C ARG A 62 11.72 -1.27 -33.82
N ARG A 63 12.04 -2.37 -33.14
CA ARG A 63 12.10 -3.72 -33.73
C ARG A 63 10.72 -4.13 -34.25
N THR A 64 9.67 -4.01 -33.43
CA THR A 64 8.28 -4.27 -33.82
C THR A 64 7.81 -3.40 -34.98
N PHE A 65 8.12 -2.11 -35.00
CA PHE A 65 7.75 -1.21 -36.09
C PHE A 65 8.48 -1.54 -37.40
N THR A 66 9.76 -1.91 -37.30
CA THR A 66 10.55 -2.37 -38.45
C THR A 66 10.01 -3.71 -38.97
N ALA A 67 9.68 -4.62 -38.06
CA ALA A 67 9.06 -5.89 -38.37
C ALA A 67 7.68 -5.70 -39.02
N LEU A 68 6.86 -4.79 -38.50
CA LEU A 68 5.57 -4.43 -39.10
C LEU A 68 5.77 -3.97 -40.55
N LYS A 69 6.66 -3.01 -40.80
CA LYS A 69 6.98 -2.57 -42.18
C LYS A 69 7.43 -3.70 -43.10
N ARG A 70 8.24 -4.63 -42.56
CA ARG A 70 8.78 -5.77 -43.32
C ARG A 70 7.71 -6.82 -43.63
N TRP A 71 6.83 -7.10 -42.67
CA TRP A 71 5.94 -8.26 -42.70
C TRP A 71 4.48 -7.93 -42.99
N GLU A 72 4.05 -6.68 -42.82
CA GLU A 72 2.65 -6.25 -42.94
C GLU A 72 2.02 -6.66 -44.27
N THR A 73 2.66 -6.34 -45.41
CA THR A 73 2.10 -6.68 -46.73
C THR A 73 1.96 -8.19 -46.91
N ARG A 74 2.93 -8.97 -46.42
CA ARG A 74 2.90 -10.43 -46.53
C ARG A 74 1.82 -11.02 -45.62
N LEU A 75 1.73 -10.56 -44.36
CA LEU A 75 0.75 -11.05 -43.41
C LEU A 75 -0.68 -10.65 -43.77
N LYS A 76 -0.93 -9.45 -44.31
CA LYS A 76 -2.25 -9.08 -44.83
C LYS A 76 -2.70 -10.01 -45.96
N LYS A 77 -1.82 -10.31 -46.92
CA LYS A 77 -2.13 -11.29 -47.99
C LYS A 77 -2.40 -12.70 -47.45
N ILE A 78 -1.77 -13.08 -46.34
CA ILE A 78 -2.05 -14.35 -45.69
C ILE A 78 -3.41 -14.28 -44.96
N ALA A 79 -3.69 -13.18 -44.27
CA ALA A 79 -4.95 -12.92 -43.56
C ALA A 79 -6.16 -12.92 -44.50
N ASP A 80 -6.06 -12.29 -45.68
CA ASP A 80 -7.14 -12.27 -46.68
C ASP A 80 -7.50 -13.69 -47.16
N ARG A 81 -6.54 -14.62 -47.13
CA ARG A 81 -6.78 -16.03 -47.48
C ARG A 81 -7.40 -16.83 -46.33
N LEU A 82 -7.26 -16.39 -45.09
CA LEU A 82 -7.93 -17.00 -43.93
C LEU A 82 -9.45 -16.82 -44.01
N ASP A 83 -9.93 -15.74 -44.63
CA ASP A 83 -11.36 -15.49 -44.86
C ASP A 83 -11.92 -16.23 -46.09
N GLY A 84 -11.07 -16.96 -46.81
CA GLY A 84 -11.43 -17.64 -48.04
C GLY A 84 -12.10 -18.99 -47.84
N SER A 85 -12.13 -19.80 -48.90
CA SER A 85 -12.56 -21.20 -48.83
C SER A 85 -11.68 -22.01 -47.86
N ARG A 86 -12.18 -23.16 -47.38
CA ARG A 86 -11.43 -24.06 -46.49
C ARG A 86 -10.01 -24.39 -46.98
N SER A 87 -9.85 -24.62 -48.29
CA SER A 87 -8.53 -24.87 -48.88
C SER A 87 -7.60 -23.65 -48.83
N GLN A 88 -8.13 -22.44 -49.03
CA GLN A 88 -7.37 -21.19 -48.89
C GLN A 88 -6.98 -20.95 -47.44
N HIS A 89 -7.90 -21.19 -46.50
CA HIS A 89 -7.64 -21.10 -45.07
C HIS A 89 -6.52 -22.06 -44.64
N ASP A 90 -6.63 -23.36 -44.97
CA ASP A 90 -5.64 -24.37 -44.58
C ASP A 90 -4.25 -24.05 -45.16
N SER A 91 -4.20 -23.60 -46.43
CA SER A 91 -2.95 -23.14 -47.06
C SER A 91 -2.36 -21.89 -46.39
N ALA A 92 -3.23 -20.97 -45.94
CA ALA A 92 -2.82 -19.77 -45.23
C ALA A 92 -2.24 -20.10 -43.85
N VAL A 93 -2.85 -21.03 -43.09
CA VAL A 93 -2.32 -21.52 -41.81
C VAL A 93 -0.94 -22.15 -42.00
N VAL A 94 -0.75 -23.00 -43.02
CA VAL A 94 0.57 -23.56 -43.34
C VAL A 94 1.58 -22.45 -43.64
N SER A 95 1.19 -21.45 -44.43
CA SER A 95 2.04 -20.30 -44.75
C SER A 95 2.43 -19.49 -43.51
N LEU A 96 1.58 -19.41 -42.48
CA LEU A 96 1.90 -18.76 -41.20
C LEU A 96 2.89 -19.59 -40.40
N CYS A 97 2.70 -20.91 -40.34
CA CYS A 97 3.59 -21.82 -39.61
C CYS A 97 5.01 -21.90 -40.20
N GLU A 98 5.20 -21.57 -41.49
CA GLU A 98 6.51 -21.46 -42.12
C GLU A 98 7.29 -20.20 -41.71
N LEU A 99 6.62 -19.21 -41.10
CA LEU A 99 7.27 -18.00 -40.61
C LEU A 99 7.93 -18.30 -39.26
N THR A 100 9.25 -18.48 -39.25
CA THR A 100 10.01 -18.86 -38.05
C THR A 100 10.77 -17.70 -37.40
N ASP A 101 10.77 -16.52 -38.03
CA ASP A 101 11.43 -15.31 -37.53
C ASP A 101 10.63 -14.74 -36.35
N PRO A 102 11.18 -14.68 -35.11
CA PRO A 102 10.46 -14.19 -33.93
C PRO A 102 9.91 -12.76 -34.09
N ASP A 103 10.54 -11.92 -34.94
CA ASP A 103 10.07 -10.56 -35.24
C ASP A 103 8.65 -10.52 -35.82
N VAL A 104 8.18 -11.64 -36.38
CA VAL A 104 6.84 -11.75 -36.95
C VAL A 104 5.74 -11.81 -35.88
N ILE A 105 6.06 -12.26 -34.66
CA ILE A 105 5.09 -12.57 -33.61
C ILE A 105 4.28 -11.33 -33.21
N PRO A 106 4.87 -10.17 -32.89
CA PRO A 106 4.09 -8.97 -32.54
C PRO A 106 3.22 -8.48 -33.69
N VAL A 107 3.62 -8.76 -34.94
CA VAL A 107 2.84 -8.38 -36.13
C VAL A 107 1.63 -9.29 -36.31
N MET A 108 1.80 -10.60 -36.06
CA MET A 108 0.69 -11.56 -36.02
C MET A 108 -0.29 -11.22 -34.90
N GLU A 109 0.19 -10.89 -33.69
CA GLU A 109 -0.67 -10.46 -32.58
C GLU A 109 -1.50 -9.23 -32.94
N CYS A 110 -0.87 -8.23 -33.57
CA CYS A 110 -1.55 -6.99 -33.97
C CYS A 110 -2.59 -7.19 -35.10
N LEU A 111 -2.25 -7.99 -36.13
CA LEU A 111 -3.08 -8.09 -37.33
C LEU A 111 -4.10 -9.25 -37.29
N LEU A 112 -3.81 -10.32 -36.56
CA LEU A 112 -4.61 -11.55 -36.59
C LEU A 112 -5.38 -11.76 -35.28
N CYS A 113 -4.70 -11.65 -34.13
CA CYS A 113 -5.30 -12.01 -32.84
C CYS A 113 -6.41 -11.08 -32.38
N GLY A 114 -6.52 -9.86 -32.91
CA GLY A 114 -7.61 -8.93 -32.60
C GLY A 114 -8.74 -8.89 -33.63
N ARG A 115 -8.59 -9.59 -34.76
CA ARG A 115 -9.48 -9.44 -35.93
C ARG A 115 -10.76 -10.26 -35.79
N ASP A 116 -10.62 -11.56 -35.67
CA ASP A 116 -11.69 -12.55 -35.56
C ASP A 116 -11.14 -13.88 -34.99
N GLU A 117 -12.06 -14.77 -34.61
CA GLU A 117 -11.74 -16.06 -33.98
C GLU A 117 -10.86 -16.95 -34.86
N THR A 118 -11.13 -16.98 -36.16
CA THR A 118 -10.45 -17.84 -37.13
C THR A 118 -8.99 -17.40 -37.31
N CYS A 119 -8.77 -16.10 -37.48
CA CYS A 119 -7.43 -15.52 -37.58
C CYS A 119 -6.64 -15.71 -36.28
N ALA A 120 -7.28 -15.54 -35.12
CA ALA A 120 -6.64 -15.75 -33.82
C ALA A 120 -6.22 -17.21 -33.61
N LEU A 121 -7.06 -18.19 -33.99
CA LEU A 121 -6.71 -19.62 -33.94
C LEU A 121 -5.54 -19.98 -34.88
N ALA A 122 -5.51 -19.39 -36.07
CA ALA A 122 -4.41 -19.56 -37.01
C ALA A 122 -3.08 -19.02 -36.44
N ALA A 123 -3.12 -17.85 -35.80
CA ALA A 123 -1.96 -17.27 -35.12
C ALA A 123 -1.47 -18.13 -33.95
N VAL A 124 -2.37 -18.63 -33.10
CA VAL A 124 -2.03 -19.56 -32.01
C VAL A 124 -1.35 -20.83 -32.53
N THR A 125 -1.84 -21.38 -33.64
CA THR A 125 -1.24 -22.55 -34.30
C THR A 125 0.19 -22.26 -34.76
N ALA A 126 0.44 -21.05 -35.29
CA ALA A 126 1.78 -20.63 -35.67
C ALA A 126 2.70 -20.45 -34.44
N PHE A 127 2.22 -19.81 -33.36
CA PHE A 127 2.99 -19.62 -32.12
C PHE A 127 3.36 -20.94 -31.45
N GLU A 128 2.48 -21.95 -31.50
CA GLU A 128 2.78 -23.31 -31.01
C GLU A 128 4.02 -23.90 -31.69
N LYS A 129 4.19 -23.67 -32.99
CA LYS A 129 5.33 -24.19 -33.77
C LYS A 129 6.63 -23.40 -33.57
N MET A 130 6.56 -22.18 -33.04
CA MET A 130 7.73 -21.34 -32.80
C MET A 130 8.35 -21.65 -31.43
N PRO A 131 9.64 -22.05 -31.37
CA PRO A 131 10.35 -22.14 -30.09
C PRO A 131 10.72 -20.74 -29.58
N GLY A 132 10.84 -20.62 -28.25
CA GLY A 132 11.38 -19.42 -27.62
C GLY A 132 10.39 -18.61 -26.78
N HIS A 133 10.95 -17.64 -26.07
CA HIS A 133 10.26 -16.83 -25.08
C HIS A 133 9.14 -15.97 -25.68
N GLU A 134 9.38 -15.29 -26.81
CA GLU A 134 8.40 -14.40 -27.44
C GLU A 134 7.11 -15.14 -27.86
N ALA A 135 7.24 -16.34 -28.43
CA ALA A 135 6.08 -17.16 -28.82
C ALA A 135 5.33 -17.72 -27.59
N THR A 136 6.08 -18.06 -26.54
CA THR A 136 5.52 -18.54 -25.27
C THR A 136 4.69 -17.45 -24.59
N LEU A 137 5.18 -16.21 -24.58
CA LEU A 137 4.42 -15.06 -24.08
C LEU A 137 3.19 -14.76 -24.94
N ALA A 138 3.28 -14.84 -26.27
CA ALA A 138 2.12 -14.63 -27.14
C ALA A 138 1.01 -15.67 -26.87
N LEU A 139 1.38 -16.95 -26.70
CA LEU A 139 0.45 -18.01 -26.28
C LEU A 139 -0.17 -17.72 -24.91
N ALA A 140 0.65 -17.30 -23.93
CA ALA A 140 0.18 -16.94 -22.60
C ALA A 140 -0.82 -15.76 -22.63
N CYS A 141 -0.53 -14.73 -23.42
CA CYS A 141 -1.43 -13.60 -23.65
C CYS A 141 -2.77 -14.06 -24.25
N GLN A 142 -2.73 -14.89 -25.29
CA GLN A 142 -3.96 -15.40 -25.92
C GLN A 142 -4.76 -16.32 -24.99
N ALA A 143 -4.09 -17.11 -24.15
CA ALA A 143 -4.74 -18.01 -23.18
C ALA A 143 -5.61 -17.26 -22.16
N VAL A 144 -5.24 -16.02 -21.81
CA VAL A 144 -5.93 -15.21 -20.79
C VAL A 144 -6.82 -14.13 -21.41
N PHE A 145 -6.29 -13.35 -22.35
CA PHE A 145 -6.89 -12.10 -22.80
C PHE A 145 -7.73 -12.23 -24.07
N SER A 146 -7.66 -13.35 -24.79
CA SER A 146 -8.46 -13.52 -26.00
C SER A 146 -9.96 -13.44 -25.69
N ASN A 147 -10.70 -12.74 -26.54
CA ASN A 147 -12.15 -12.60 -26.43
C ASN A 147 -12.87 -13.94 -26.67
N TRP A 148 -12.26 -14.85 -27.45
CA TRP A 148 -12.85 -16.13 -27.83
C TRP A 148 -12.38 -17.26 -26.91
N GLU A 149 -13.33 -18.02 -26.38
CA GLU A 149 -13.03 -19.13 -25.46
C GLU A 149 -12.24 -20.26 -26.13
N SER A 150 -12.55 -20.54 -27.40
CA SER A 150 -11.83 -21.52 -28.23
C SER A 150 -10.35 -21.18 -28.36
N VAL A 151 -10.02 -19.91 -28.64
CA VAL A 151 -8.65 -19.39 -28.74
C VAL A 151 -7.94 -19.50 -27.40
N ARG A 152 -8.61 -19.14 -26.29
CA ARG A 152 -8.03 -19.29 -24.94
C ARG A 152 -7.63 -20.73 -24.64
N LYS A 153 -8.54 -21.69 -24.89
CA LYS A 153 -8.27 -23.13 -24.69
C LYS A 153 -7.17 -23.65 -25.60
N ALA A 154 -7.17 -23.25 -26.87
CA ALA A 154 -6.15 -23.64 -27.83
C ALA A 154 -4.77 -23.12 -27.43
N ALA A 155 -4.67 -21.87 -26.97
CA ALA A 155 -3.41 -21.24 -26.57
C ALA A 155 -2.86 -21.75 -25.24
N ALA A 156 -3.73 -22.16 -24.31
CA ALA A 156 -3.30 -22.73 -23.03
C ALA A 156 -2.64 -24.11 -23.19
N LYS A 157 -3.11 -24.93 -24.14
CA LYS A 157 -2.66 -26.33 -24.29
C LYS A 157 -1.14 -26.48 -24.52
N PRO A 158 -0.51 -25.71 -25.43
CA PRO A 158 0.95 -25.77 -25.63
C PRO A 158 1.78 -25.33 -24.43
N LEU A 159 1.24 -24.50 -23.53
CA LEU A 159 1.99 -23.97 -22.38
C LEU A 159 2.44 -25.08 -21.41
N ARG A 160 1.75 -26.24 -21.39
CA ARG A 160 2.18 -27.41 -20.59
C ARG A 160 3.58 -27.92 -20.93
N GLN A 161 4.06 -27.64 -22.14
CA GLN A 161 5.38 -28.05 -22.62
C GLN A 161 6.40 -26.90 -22.58
N ARG A 162 6.00 -25.72 -22.12
CA ARG A 162 6.87 -24.54 -22.01
C ARG A 162 7.42 -24.43 -20.59
N LYS A 163 8.57 -23.77 -20.46
CA LYS A 163 9.18 -23.49 -19.15
C LYS A 163 8.31 -22.49 -18.40
N PHE A 164 8.06 -22.72 -17.12
CA PHE A 164 7.19 -21.86 -16.32
C PHE A 164 7.76 -20.44 -16.18
N GLU A 165 9.08 -20.32 -16.09
CA GLU A 165 9.81 -19.06 -16.00
C GLU A 165 9.56 -18.13 -17.20
N ASP A 166 9.17 -18.68 -18.36
CA ASP A 166 8.90 -17.90 -19.56
C ASP A 166 7.54 -17.19 -19.54
N PHE A 167 6.57 -17.63 -18.72
CA PHE A 167 5.19 -17.08 -18.77
C PHE A 167 4.46 -16.95 -17.43
N VAL A 168 4.91 -17.61 -16.38
CA VAL A 168 4.29 -17.51 -15.04
C VAL A 168 4.55 -16.15 -14.38
N PRO A 169 5.76 -15.52 -14.44
CA PRO A 169 5.98 -14.24 -13.76
C PRO A 169 4.99 -13.12 -14.19
N PRO A 170 4.69 -12.93 -15.49
CA PRO A 170 3.65 -12.00 -15.91
C PRO A 170 2.26 -12.33 -15.35
N PHE A 171 1.88 -13.61 -15.28
CA PHE A 171 0.60 -14.04 -14.69
C PHE A 171 0.51 -13.73 -13.19
N ILE A 172 1.56 -14.08 -12.43
CA ILE A 172 1.67 -13.81 -10.99
C ILE A 172 1.56 -12.30 -10.71
N SER A 173 2.17 -11.46 -11.56
CA SER A 173 2.11 -10.00 -11.43
C SER A 173 0.71 -9.40 -11.68
N LEU A 174 -0.15 -10.11 -12.43
CA LEU A 174 -1.49 -9.66 -12.77
C LEU A 174 -2.56 -10.15 -11.79
N LEU A 175 -2.25 -11.15 -10.97
CA LEU A 175 -3.14 -11.62 -9.91
C LEU A 175 -3.23 -10.57 -8.81
N VAL A 176 -4.47 -10.23 -8.42
CA VAL A 176 -4.76 -9.21 -7.39
C VAL A 176 -5.99 -9.64 -6.59
N SER A 177 -6.02 -9.41 -5.27
CA SER A 177 -7.24 -9.67 -4.49
C SER A 177 -8.37 -8.72 -4.90
N PRO A 178 -9.64 -9.12 -4.76
CA PRO A 178 -10.75 -8.17 -4.81
C PRO A 178 -10.56 -7.05 -3.78
N ILE A 179 -11.06 -5.87 -4.10
CA ILE A 179 -11.13 -4.72 -3.19
C ILE A 179 -12.10 -5.07 -2.06
N THR A 180 -11.61 -5.11 -0.83
CA THR A 180 -12.45 -5.15 0.37
C THR A 180 -12.84 -3.73 0.75
N ARG A 181 -14.06 -3.56 1.26
CA ARG A 181 -14.57 -2.28 1.75
C ARG A 181 -14.95 -2.44 3.21
N GLU A 182 -14.24 -1.78 4.10
CA GLU A 182 -14.57 -1.75 5.52
C GLU A 182 -15.16 -0.39 5.92
N PRO A 183 -16.37 -0.36 6.50
CA PRO A 183 -16.95 0.88 6.99
C PRO A 183 -16.19 1.39 8.20
N MET A 184 -15.89 2.68 8.20
CA MET A 184 -15.36 3.42 9.34
C MET A 184 -16.39 4.48 9.74
N ALA A 185 -16.81 4.49 11.00
CA ALA A 185 -17.68 5.51 11.53
C ALA A 185 -17.06 6.10 12.80
N GLN A 186 -16.94 7.42 12.85
CA GLN A 186 -16.45 8.16 14.00
C GLN A 186 -17.43 9.27 14.35
N GLN A 187 -17.89 9.30 15.60
CA GLN A 187 -18.71 10.38 16.11
C GLN A 187 -17.83 11.42 16.80
N SER A 188 -17.86 12.66 16.33
CA SER A 188 -17.11 13.78 16.92
C SER A 188 -18.09 14.81 17.48
N HIS A 189 -17.95 15.12 18.78
CA HIS A 189 -18.80 16.06 19.51
C HIS A 189 -18.17 17.46 19.46
N PHE A 190 -18.97 18.49 19.17
CA PHE A 190 -18.57 19.89 19.13
C PHE A 190 -19.47 20.74 20.04
N GLY A 191 -18.93 21.15 21.19
CA GLY A 191 -19.66 21.99 22.15
C GLY A 191 -20.81 21.26 22.87
N ILE A 192 -21.71 22.01 23.49
CA ILE A 192 -22.74 21.50 24.40
C ILE A 192 -23.94 20.87 23.64
N ASN A 193 -24.16 21.23 22.36
CA ASN A 193 -25.39 20.89 21.63
C ASN A 193 -25.19 20.25 20.22
N GLY A 194 -24.00 19.80 19.84
CA GLY A 194 -23.76 19.30 18.47
C GLY A 194 -22.80 18.14 18.37
N PHE A 195 -23.11 17.16 17.51
CA PHE A 195 -22.16 16.15 17.06
C PHE A 195 -22.22 15.99 15.54
N VAL A 196 -21.08 15.62 14.96
CA VAL A 196 -20.90 15.31 13.56
C VAL A 196 -20.54 13.83 13.45
N LEU A 197 -21.22 13.11 12.56
CA LEU A 197 -20.87 11.73 12.25
C LEU A 197 -19.95 11.74 11.02
N ILE A 198 -18.71 11.31 11.19
CA ILE A 198 -17.78 11.10 10.09
C ILE A 198 -17.91 9.62 9.71
N THR A 199 -18.55 9.34 8.58
CA THR A 199 -18.54 8.01 7.96
C THR A 199 -17.41 7.94 6.94
N GLY A 200 -16.97 6.76 6.57
CA GLY A 200 -15.83 6.61 5.68
C GLY A 200 -15.61 5.16 5.37
N TYR A 201 -14.72 4.89 4.44
CA TYR A 201 -14.43 3.53 3.99
C TYR A 201 -12.94 3.35 3.83
N VAL A 202 -12.45 2.20 4.29
CA VAL A 202 -11.14 1.70 3.90
C VAL A 202 -11.35 0.73 2.76
N LEU A 203 -10.80 1.05 1.60
CA LEU A 203 -10.71 0.14 0.46
C LEU A 203 -9.34 -0.53 0.52
N ALA A 204 -9.26 -1.85 0.48
CA ALA A 204 -7.98 -2.55 0.49
C ALA A 204 -7.92 -3.67 -0.54
N ARG A 205 -6.76 -3.87 -1.16
CA ARG A 205 -6.47 -5.03 -2.00
C ARG A 205 -5.00 -5.39 -1.97
N GLU A 206 -4.70 -6.64 -2.25
CA GLU A 206 -3.36 -7.19 -2.23
C GLU A 206 -2.90 -7.57 -3.64
N THR A 207 -1.66 -7.27 -3.97
CA THR A 207 -0.96 -7.66 -5.21
C THR A 207 0.22 -8.56 -4.84
N ASN A 208 0.96 -9.08 -5.83
CA ASN A 208 2.13 -9.92 -5.53
C ASN A 208 3.19 -9.21 -4.66
N ASP A 209 3.37 -7.90 -4.83
CA ASP A 209 4.45 -7.12 -4.20
C ASP A 209 3.96 -6.08 -3.16
N GLN A 210 2.68 -5.70 -3.21
CA GLN A 210 2.14 -4.60 -2.39
C GLN A 210 0.80 -4.94 -1.75
N PHE A 211 0.53 -4.31 -0.61
CA PHE A 211 -0.80 -4.15 -0.04
C PHE A 211 -1.28 -2.73 -0.29
N GLN A 212 -2.30 -2.57 -1.13
CA GLN A 212 -2.83 -1.26 -1.53
C GLN A 212 -4.04 -0.90 -0.67
N VAL A 213 -4.00 0.25 -0.03
CA VAL A 213 -5.05 0.76 0.85
C VAL A 213 -5.45 2.15 0.37
N ALA A 214 -6.75 2.42 0.29
CA ALA A 214 -7.28 3.76 0.11
C ALA A 214 -8.23 4.09 1.25
N VAL A 215 -8.06 5.26 1.86
CA VAL A 215 -8.92 5.73 2.94
C VAL A 215 -9.76 6.89 2.41
N MET A 216 -11.08 6.74 2.53
CA MET A 216 -12.05 7.74 2.10
C MET A 216 -12.85 8.23 3.29
N HIS A 217 -12.96 9.56 3.45
CA HIS A 217 -13.74 10.19 4.51
C HIS A 217 -15.00 10.85 3.94
N GLN A 218 -16.10 10.76 4.69
CA GLN A 218 -17.40 11.36 4.42
C GLN A 218 -17.94 11.99 5.70
N VAL A 219 -18.39 13.24 5.64
CA VAL A 219 -18.86 13.97 6.83
C VAL A 219 -20.37 14.16 6.74
N ASP A 220 -21.12 13.61 7.70
CA ASP A 220 -22.57 13.76 7.81
C ASP A 220 -22.93 14.84 8.84
N TYR A 221 -23.39 15.99 8.33
CA TYR A 221 -23.83 17.15 9.11
C TYR A 221 -25.31 17.09 9.56
N ARG A 222 -26.09 16.09 9.11
CA ARG A 222 -27.55 16.01 9.37
C ARG A 222 -27.90 16.01 10.85
N LEU A 223 -27.06 15.40 11.68
CA LEU A 223 -27.27 15.27 13.13
C LEU A 223 -27.06 16.59 13.90
N ASN A 224 -26.27 17.52 13.36
CA ASN A 224 -26.01 18.80 14.01
C ASN A 224 -27.17 19.80 13.79
N ALA A 225 -27.84 19.74 12.63
CA ALA A 225 -28.98 20.61 12.32
C ALA A 225 -30.30 20.09 12.92
N ALA A 226 -30.48 18.77 13.04
CA ALA A 226 -31.67 18.17 13.65
C ALA A 226 -31.78 18.43 15.17
N LEU A 227 -30.69 18.76 15.85
CA LEU A 227 -30.62 18.98 17.30
C LEU A 227 -30.80 20.44 17.75
N GLN A 228 -31.35 21.32 16.90
CA GLN A 228 -31.89 22.59 17.38
C GLN A 228 -33.17 22.44 18.21
N GLY A 229 -33.69 21.21 18.38
CA GLY A 229 -34.71 20.84 19.37
C GLY A 229 -34.20 19.77 20.35
N TYR A 230 -34.75 19.73 21.57
CA TYR A 230 -34.33 18.77 22.59
C TYR A 230 -34.95 17.38 22.34
N VAL A 231 -34.20 16.32 22.67
CA VAL A 231 -34.65 14.93 22.55
C VAL A 231 -35.55 14.56 23.74
N VAL A 232 -36.78 14.13 23.46
CA VAL A 232 -37.75 13.68 24.49
C VAL A 232 -37.91 12.17 24.41
N ARG A 233 -37.88 11.51 25.59
CA ARG A 233 -38.04 10.06 25.70
C ARG A 233 -39.52 9.72 25.95
N SER A 234 -40.11 8.90 25.07
CA SER A 234 -41.48 8.38 25.22
C SER A 234 -41.51 6.85 25.21
N ALA A 235 -42.67 6.27 25.50
CA ALA A 235 -42.88 4.82 25.56
C ALA A 235 -42.61 4.07 24.23
N GLY A 236 -42.45 4.78 23.10
CA GLY A 236 -42.14 4.23 21.78
C GLY A 236 -40.71 4.48 21.28
N GLY A 237 -39.82 5.10 22.09
CA GLY A 237 -38.45 5.44 21.70
C GLY A 237 -38.11 6.91 21.91
N TYR A 238 -37.00 7.35 21.30
CA TYR A 238 -36.57 8.75 21.30
C TYR A 238 -37.21 9.46 20.11
N HIS A 239 -37.85 10.60 20.37
CA HIS A 239 -38.44 11.44 19.32
C HIS A 239 -37.96 12.89 19.48
N LEU A 240 -37.88 13.61 18.36
CA LEU A 240 -37.48 15.00 18.29
C LEU A 240 -38.70 15.91 18.49
N GLU A 241 -38.70 16.76 19.51
CA GLU A 241 -39.64 17.88 19.65
C GLU A 241 -38.93 19.20 19.31
N VAL A 242 -39.55 20.01 18.45
CA VAL A 242 -39.08 21.36 18.11
C VAL A 242 -39.54 22.30 19.21
N ASP A 243 -38.65 23.10 19.79
CA ASP A 243 -38.97 24.10 20.81
C ASP A 243 -40.00 25.12 20.27
N PRO A 244 -41.22 25.21 20.83
CA PRO A 244 -42.20 26.21 20.41
C PRO A 244 -41.88 27.62 20.91
N ASP A 245 -40.99 27.75 21.90
CA ASP A 245 -40.69 28.99 22.63
C ASP A 245 -39.40 29.68 22.12
N ILE A 246 -39.26 29.78 20.80
CA ILE A 246 -38.43 30.83 20.21
C ILE A 246 -39.07 32.16 20.61
N LYS A 247 -38.54 32.76 21.68
CA LYS A 247 -39.01 34.01 22.31
C LYS A 247 -39.51 35.01 21.27
N ARG A 248 -40.75 35.46 21.48
CA ARG A 248 -41.38 36.61 20.79
C ARG A 248 -40.38 37.76 20.67
N GLY A 249 -39.88 38.05 19.46
CA GLY A 249 -39.17 39.30 19.20
C GLY A 249 -38.15 39.36 18.07
N GLU A 250 -37.65 38.24 17.53
CA GLU A 250 -36.64 38.33 16.45
C GLU A 250 -37.22 38.29 15.02
N PRO A 251 -36.62 39.02 14.05
CA PRO A 251 -37.23 39.26 12.76
C PRO A 251 -37.29 37.99 11.89
N VAL A 252 -38.35 37.89 11.09
CA VAL A 252 -38.65 36.85 10.08
C VAL A 252 -37.49 36.55 9.10
N ALA A 253 -36.47 37.42 9.04
CA ALA A 253 -35.21 37.20 8.32
C ALA A 253 -34.37 36.00 8.84
N GLY A 254 -34.59 35.54 10.07
CA GLY A 254 -33.94 34.34 10.62
C GLY A 254 -34.46 33.05 9.99
N LEU A 255 -35.78 32.90 9.85
CA LEU A 255 -36.43 31.70 9.31
C LEU A 255 -36.09 31.42 7.84
N ALA A 256 -35.92 32.46 7.02
CA ALA A 256 -35.51 32.31 5.62
C ALA A 256 -34.06 31.80 5.49
N ARG A 257 -33.15 32.28 6.36
CA ARG A 257 -31.77 31.76 6.45
C ARG A 257 -31.75 30.33 6.95
N THR A 258 -32.62 29.97 7.91
CA THR A 258 -32.75 28.60 8.41
C THR A 258 -33.23 27.64 7.31
N ARG A 259 -34.22 28.04 6.49
CA ARG A 259 -34.73 27.21 5.39
C ARG A 259 -33.70 27.00 4.28
N GLN A 260 -33.01 28.06 3.86
CA GLN A 260 -31.93 27.96 2.88
C GLN A 260 -30.80 27.06 3.38
N THR A 261 -30.43 27.17 4.66
CA THR A 261 -29.43 26.30 5.28
C THR A 261 -29.87 24.83 5.29
N VAL A 262 -31.15 24.55 5.57
CA VAL A 262 -31.71 23.19 5.53
C VAL A 262 -31.75 22.61 4.12
N ASP A 263 -32.10 23.43 3.11
CA ASP A 263 -32.11 23.02 1.70
C ASP A 263 -30.69 22.77 1.18
N ASP A 264 -29.70 23.59 1.57
CA ASP A 264 -28.28 23.41 1.23
C ASP A 264 -27.70 22.14 1.89
N LEU A 265 -28.08 21.85 3.14
CA LEU A 265 -27.71 20.62 3.84
C LEU A 265 -28.32 19.38 3.18
N ARG A 266 -29.58 19.46 2.73
CA ARG A 266 -30.25 18.39 1.99
C ARG A 266 -29.60 18.14 0.63
N SER A 267 -29.29 19.20 -0.11
CA SER A 267 -28.59 19.09 -1.40
C SER A 267 -27.19 18.48 -1.23
N THR A 268 -26.44 18.91 -0.21
CA THR A 268 -25.12 18.34 0.11
C THR A 268 -25.24 16.85 0.50
N ALA A 269 -26.27 16.50 1.27
CA ALA A 269 -26.56 15.13 1.66
C ALA A 269 -26.91 14.22 0.46
N ASP A 270 -27.72 14.72 -0.47
CA ASP A 270 -28.10 14.01 -1.70
C ASP A 270 -26.88 13.81 -2.63
N GLN A 271 -26.03 14.83 -2.78
CA GLN A 271 -24.77 14.73 -3.54
C GLN A 271 -23.80 13.71 -2.93
N THR A 272 -23.74 13.66 -1.59
CA THR A 272 -22.86 12.74 -0.87
C THR A 272 -23.32 11.29 -1.03
N TYR A 273 -24.63 11.04 -0.89
CA TYR A 273 -25.22 9.72 -1.13
C TYR A 273 -25.03 9.25 -2.59
N ALA A 274 -25.13 10.18 -3.56
CA ALA A 274 -24.86 9.86 -4.95
C ALA A 274 -23.39 9.47 -5.20
N LYS A 275 -22.43 10.15 -4.57
CA LYS A 275 -20.99 9.78 -4.63
C LYS A 275 -20.72 8.41 -4.02
N GLU A 276 -21.32 8.12 -2.88
CA GLU A 276 -21.19 6.82 -2.19
C GLU A 276 -21.68 5.67 -3.07
N ARG A 277 -22.84 5.85 -3.72
CA ARG A 277 -23.37 4.87 -4.68
C ARG A 277 -22.44 4.68 -5.88
N LEU A 278 -21.86 5.76 -6.42
CA LEU A 278 -20.89 5.67 -7.52
C LEU A 278 -19.62 4.89 -7.12
N ILE A 279 -19.13 5.08 -5.90
CA ILE A 279 -17.97 4.34 -5.38
C ILE A 279 -18.32 2.85 -5.24
N GLU A 280 -19.49 2.53 -4.70
CA GLU A 280 -19.95 1.14 -4.57
C GLU A 280 -20.12 0.45 -5.93
N GLU A 281 -20.73 1.12 -6.90
CA GLU A 281 -20.85 0.64 -8.28
C GLU A 281 -19.48 0.43 -8.92
N MET A 282 -18.54 1.37 -8.73
CA MET A 282 -17.17 1.28 -9.24
C MET A 282 -16.38 0.12 -8.62
N VAL A 283 -16.46 -0.05 -7.30
CA VAL A 283 -15.79 -1.15 -6.57
C VAL A 283 -16.35 -2.49 -7.03
N THR A 284 -17.66 -2.60 -7.15
CA THR A 284 -18.34 -3.82 -7.62
C THR A 284 -17.90 -4.17 -9.05
N ALA A 285 -18.01 -3.23 -9.99
CA ALA A 285 -17.61 -3.44 -11.38
C ALA A 285 -16.10 -3.72 -11.54
N THR A 286 -15.27 -3.18 -10.64
CA THR A 286 -13.83 -3.47 -10.62
C THR A 286 -13.56 -4.87 -10.08
N ASN A 287 -14.21 -5.26 -9.00
CA ASN A 287 -14.08 -6.60 -8.43
C ASN A 287 -14.57 -7.69 -9.38
N GLU A 288 -15.68 -7.47 -10.10
CA GLU A 288 -16.15 -8.40 -11.11
C GLU A 288 -15.10 -8.64 -12.21
N ARG A 289 -14.47 -7.56 -12.71
CA ARG A 289 -13.38 -7.65 -13.70
C ARG A 289 -12.15 -8.34 -13.12
N THR A 290 -11.76 -8.04 -11.89
CA THR A 290 -10.64 -8.68 -11.19
C THR A 290 -10.88 -10.18 -11.01
N VAL A 291 -12.07 -10.57 -10.53
CA VAL A 291 -12.45 -11.97 -10.32
C VAL A 291 -12.47 -12.73 -11.65
N GLU A 292 -13.01 -12.13 -12.71
CA GLU A 292 -12.98 -12.73 -14.06
C GLU A 292 -11.54 -12.96 -14.54
N LEU A 293 -10.69 -11.95 -14.44
CA LEU A 293 -9.30 -12.05 -14.88
C LEU A 293 -8.51 -13.07 -14.05
N ASN A 294 -8.63 -13.03 -12.71
CA ASN A 294 -8.02 -14.00 -11.82
C ASN A 294 -8.44 -15.41 -12.18
N ARG A 295 -9.73 -15.66 -12.41
CA ARG A 295 -10.23 -16.99 -12.77
C ARG A 295 -9.60 -17.50 -14.06
N ARG A 296 -9.42 -16.63 -15.07
CA ARG A 296 -8.77 -17.02 -16.34
C ARG A 296 -7.30 -17.35 -16.12
N ILE A 297 -6.57 -16.50 -15.40
CA ILE A 297 -5.15 -16.72 -15.10
C ILE A 297 -4.96 -18.01 -14.29
N ILE A 298 -5.71 -18.15 -13.19
CA ILE A 298 -5.69 -19.31 -12.30
C ILE A 298 -6.07 -20.58 -13.06
N GLY A 299 -7.07 -20.52 -13.95
CA GLY A 299 -7.45 -21.65 -14.78
C GLY A 299 -6.31 -22.14 -15.68
N VAL A 300 -5.56 -21.21 -16.28
CA VAL A 300 -4.38 -21.56 -17.09
C VAL A 300 -3.26 -22.11 -16.19
N LEU A 301 -2.96 -21.46 -15.07
CA LEU A 301 -1.92 -21.89 -14.14
C LEU A 301 -2.20 -23.30 -13.58
N ALA A 302 -3.42 -23.55 -13.12
CA ALA A 302 -3.87 -24.85 -12.64
C ALA A 302 -3.74 -25.96 -13.70
N ASP A 303 -4.13 -25.66 -14.93
CA ASP A 303 -4.05 -26.62 -16.04
C ASP A 303 -2.61 -26.98 -16.43
N VAL A 304 -1.67 -26.02 -16.37
CA VAL A 304 -0.26 -26.28 -16.69
C VAL A 304 0.53 -26.87 -15.53
N SER A 305 0.18 -26.52 -14.29
CA SER A 305 0.86 -27.02 -13.10
C SER A 305 0.27 -28.34 -12.57
N GLY A 306 -0.91 -28.73 -13.04
CA GLY A 306 -1.66 -29.88 -12.52
C GLY A 306 -2.16 -29.69 -11.08
N ARG A 307 -2.35 -28.44 -10.65
CA ARG A 307 -2.82 -28.08 -9.29
C ARG A 307 -4.31 -27.81 -9.31
N ASP A 308 -4.93 -27.82 -8.14
CA ASP A 308 -6.31 -27.36 -8.00
C ASP A 308 -6.43 -25.87 -8.32
N SER A 309 -7.54 -25.49 -8.97
CA SER A 309 -7.82 -24.11 -9.35
C SER A 309 -8.31 -23.28 -8.15
N GLU A 310 -7.50 -23.18 -7.10
CA GLU A 310 -7.80 -22.40 -5.90
C GLU A 310 -7.94 -20.92 -6.25
N PRO A 311 -9.09 -20.28 -5.99
CA PRO A 311 -9.37 -18.90 -6.43
C PRO A 311 -8.52 -17.84 -5.73
N ASN A 312 -7.91 -18.14 -4.58
CA ASN A 312 -7.15 -17.16 -3.80
C ASN A 312 -5.78 -16.83 -4.45
N PRO A 313 -5.54 -15.59 -4.93
CA PRO A 313 -4.27 -15.15 -5.50
C PRO A 313 -3.03 -15.44 -4.65
N ALA A 314 -3.15 -15.35 -3.32
CA ALA A 314 -2.03 -15.53 -2.40
C ALA A 314 -1.39 -16.91 -2.48
N THR A 315 -2.20 -17.94 -2.74
CA THR A 315 -1.72 -19.32 -2.88
C THR A 315 -0.85 -19.51 -4.12
N TRP A 316 -1.12 -18.74 -5.18
CA TRP A 316 -0.36 -18.76 -6.43
C TRP A 316 0.93 -17.97 -6.34
N TRP A 317 0.92 -16.82 -5.65
CA TRP A 317 2.15 -16.07 -5.34
C TRP A 317 3.13 -16.92 -4.52
N GLN A 318 2.62 -17.59 -3.47
CA GLN A 318 3.40 -18.49 -2.65
C GLN A 318 3.95 -19.67 -3.45
N TRP A 319 3.10 -20.35 -4.23
CA TRP A 319 3.54 -21.46 -5.09
C TRP A 319 4.67 -21.05 -6.03
N TRP A 320 4.58 -19.86 -6.65
CA TRP A 320 5.63 -19.38 -7.52
C TRP A 320 6.93 -19.12 -6.77
N GLY A 321 6.86 -18.47 -5.61
CA GLY A 321 8.02 -18.24 -4.74
C GLY A 321 8.70 -19.52 -4.28
N ASP A 322 7.92 -20.56 -3.96
CA ASP A 322 8.42 -21.89 -3.59
C ASP A 322 9.05 -22.62 -4.79
N PHE A 323 8.48 -22.46 -5.99
CA PHE A 323 9.01 -23.04 -7.22
C PHE A 323 10.37 -22.43 -7.62
N THR A 324 10.53 -21.12 -7.46
CA THR A 324 11.76 -20.39 -7.83
C THR A 324 12.77 -20.25 -6.70
N ASP A 325 12.42 -20.66 -5.47
CA ASP A 325 13.22 -20.43 -4.25
C ASP A 325 13.54 -18.93 -4.04
N THR A 326 12.59 -18.06 -4.42
CA THR A 326 12.74 -16.60 -4.33
C THR A 326 11.76 -16.00 -3.33
N GLN A 327 11.56 -16.64 -2.17
CA GLN A 327 10.60 -16.17 -1.18
C GLN A 327 10.80 -14.66 -0.90
N ILE A 328 9.72 -13.90 -1.10
CA ILE A 328 9.70 -12.46 -0.83
C ILE A 328 9.88 -12.30 0.68
N VAL A 329 10.95 -11.62 1.09
CA VAL A 329 11.28 -11.30 2.48
C VAL A 329 10.06 -10.67 3.16
N GLU A 330 9.79 -11.06 4.41
CA GLU A 330 8.52 -10.79 5.12
C GLU A 330 8.06 -9.32 5.06
N GLY A 331 6.82 -9.13 4.60
CA GLY A 331 6.09 -7.84 4.63
C GLY A 331 5.95 -7.18 3.26
N LYS A 332 4.78 -7.34 2.61
CA LYS A 332 4.46 -6.58 1.40
C LYS A 332 4.39 -5.08 1.71
N ARG A 333 4.95 -4.26 0.82
CA ARG A 333 4.93 -2.79 0.97
C ARG A 333 3.47 -2.31 1.01
N VAL A 334 3.10 -1.56 2.06
CA VAL A 334 1.78 -0.94 2.14
C VAL A 334 1.79 0.38 1.39
N VAL A 335 0.97 0.50 0.35
CA VAL A 335 0.78 1.74 -0.41
C VAL A 335 -0.57 2.32 -0.03
N THR A 336 -0.57 3.46 0.65
CA THR A 336 -1.79 4.17 1.05
C THR A 336 -2.06 5.34 0.11
N VAL A 337 -3.22 5.35 -0.54
CA VAL A 337 -3.72 6.49 -1.32
C VAL A 337 -4.79 7.20 -0.49
N GLU A 338 -4.46 8.34 0.08
CA GLU A 338 -5.45 9.22 0.72
C GLU A 338 -6.08 10.11 -0.34
N GLU A 339 -7.39 9.94 -0.59
CA GLU A 339 -8.13 10.87 -1.43
C GLU A 339 -8.48 12.09 -0.57
N ASN A 340 -7.65 13.13 -0.65
CA ASN A 340 -7.93 14.43 -0.03
C ASN A 340 -9.11 15.09 -0.74
N THR A 341 -10.34 14.70 -0.41
CA THR A 341 -11.49 15.57 -0.61
C THR A 341 -11.30 16.77 0.31
N GLU A 342 -10.87 17.89 -0.28
CA GLU A 342 -10.73 19.17 0.41
C GLU A 342 -11.99 19.48 1.22
N VAL A 343 -11.89 19.33 2.54
CA VAL A 343 -12.79 19.97 3.48
C VAL A 343 -11.94 20.96 4.27
N LEU A 344 -12.17 22.24 3.98
CA LEU A 344 -11.68 23.40 4.72
C LEU A 344 -11.92 23.24 6.24
N ASN A 345 -10.93 22.72 6.98
CA ASN A 345 -10.54 23.25 8.30
C ASN A 345 -9.21 22.63 8.78
N PRO A 346 -8.21 23.42 9.22
CA PRO A 346 -6.81 22.98 9.28
C PRO A 346 -6.43 22.48 10.67
N ASN A 347 -7.01 21.37 11.16
CA ASN A 347 -6.54 20.73 12.40
C ASN A 347 -7.10 19.30 12.56
N PHE A 348 -6.38 18.24 12.16
CA PHE A 348 -6.38 16.93 12.86
C PHE A 348 -5.22 16.03 12.38
N ARG A 349 -4.50 15.38 13.32
CA ARG A 349 -3.32 14.50 13.13
C ARG A 349 -3.62 13.04 13.54
N LEU A 350 -2.96 12.06 12.90
CA LEU A 350 -3.01 10.60 13.14
C LEU A 350 -2.66 10.16 14.59
N ARG A 351 -3.28 9.07 15.07
CA ARG A 351 -3.16 8.53 16.46
C ARG A 351 -2.22 7.31 16.60
N PHE A 352 -0.99 7.55 17.06
CA PHE A 352 -0.04 6.59 17.66
C PHE A 352 -0.33 6.39 19.16
N ARG A 353 -0.30 5.14 19.68
CA ARG A 353 -0.83 4.79 21.03
C ARG A 353 0.21 4.61 22.16
N SER A 354 1.52 4.71 21.90
CA SER A 354 2.60 4.53 22.89
C SER A 354 3.37 5.83 23.10
N CYS A 355 3.56 6.29 24.35
CA CYS A 355 4.15 7.62 24.66
C CYS A 355 4.84 7.65 26.06
N PHE A 356 5.54 8.75 26.40
CA PHE A 356 6.21 9.07 27.68
C PHE A 356 5.74 10.40 28.27
N ALA A 357 5.89 10.61 29.58
CA ALA A 357 5.58 11.90 30.20
C ALA A 357 6.54 13.01 29.76
N ALA A 358 6.11 14.28 29.83
CA ALA A 358 6.99 15.43 29.68
C ALA A 358 8.18 15.37 30.66
N GLY A 359 9.32 15.92 30.26
CA GLY A 359 10.57 15.89 31.02
C GLY A 359 11.35 14.58 30.90
N THR A 360 10.85 13.60 30.13
CA THR A 360 11.60 12.36 29.85
C THR A 360 12.81 12.71 28.98
N PRO A 361 14.05 12.52 29.46
CA PRO A 361 15.23 12.85 28.68
C PRO A 361 15.34 11.91 27.47
N VAL A 362 15.70 12.44 26.31
CA VAL A 362 16.03 11.68 25.11
C VAL A 362 17.48 11.95 24.76
N TRP A 363 18.23 10.89 24.46
CA TRP A 363 19.62 11.03 24.06
C TRP A 363 19.70 11.59 22.64
N THR A 364 20.22 12.81 22.50
CA THR A 364 20.45 13.45 21.20
C THR A 364 21.93 13.66 20.95
N ASN A 365 22.29 13.94 19.71
CA ASN A 365 23.67 14.28 19.32
C ASN A 365 24.21 15.56 20.00
N SER A 366 23.33 16.36 20.62
CA SER A 366 23.65 17.59 21.36
C SER A 366 23.59 17.43 22.88
N GLY A 367 23.37 16.21 23.38
CA GLY A 367 23.16 15.91 24.80
C GLY A 367 21.73 15.42 25.07
N GLN A 368 21.39 15.29 26.35
CA GLN A 368 20.04 14.88 26.75
C GLN A 368 19.07 16.05 26.67
N VAL A 369 17.96 15.85 25.98
CA VAL A 369 16.92 16.87 25.77
C VAL A 369 15.56 16.27 26.12
N ASP A 370 14.75 17.01 26.86
CA ASP A 370 13.41 16.55 27.25
C ASP A 370 12.54 16.26 26.02
N ILE A 371 11.78 15.15 26.06
CA ILE A 371 11.05 14.61 24.92
C ILE A 371 10.07 15.61 24.28
N GLU A 372 9.47 16.52 25.05
CA GLU A 372 8.58 17.56 24.56
C GLU A 372 9.29 18.68 23.79
N LYS A 373 10.62 18.79 23.95
CA LYS A 373 11.46 19.78 23.27
C LYS A 373 12.07 19.23 21.98
N ILE A 374 12.08 17.92 21.79
CA ILE A 374 12.58 17.24 20.59
C ILE A 374 11.70 17.59 19.39
N LYS A 375 12.33 17.88 18.25
CA LYS A 375 11.68 18.24 16.98
C LYS A 375 12.04 17.26 15.88
N VAL A 376 11.20 17.23 14.84
CA VAL A 376 11.49 16.48 13.62
C VAL A 376 12.81 16.97 13.02
N GLY A 377 13.69 16.03 12.66
CA GLY A 377 15.04 16.27 12.18
C GLY A 377 16.12 16.24 13.27
N ASP A 378 15.75 16.30 14.55
CA ASP A 378 16.71 16.12 15.65
C ASP A 378 17.24 14.69 15.62
N LEU A 379 18.54 14.54 15.84
CA LEU A 379 19.20 13.26 15.83
C LEU A 379 19.16 12.66 17.23
N VAL A 380 18.41 11.58 17.39
CA VAL A 380 18.34 10.79 18.61
C VAL A 380 19.22 9.56 18.48
N LEU A 381 19.76 9.08 19.60
CA LEU A 381 20.51 7.85 19.62
C LEU A 381 19.52 6.70 19.42
N ALA A 382 19.83 5.80 18.50
CA ALA A 382 19.08 4.59 18.20
C ALA A 382 20.06 3.42 18.03
N GLN A 383 19.56 2.19 18.09
CA GLN A 383 20.41 1.01 17.98
C GLN A 383 19.77 -0.08 17.13
N ASN A 384 20.44 -0.49 16.06
CA ASN A 384 19.98 -1.59 15.25
C ASN A 384 19.98 -2.86 16.11
N ILE A 385 18.81 -3.46 16.28
CA ILE A 385 18.65 -4.65 17.10
C ILE A 385 19.42 -5.86 16.55
N GLU A 386 19.52 -6.01 15.23
CA GLU A 386 20.17 -7.18 14.62
C GLU A 386 21.69 -7.04 14.59
N THR A 387 22.19 -5.86 14.20
CA THR A 387 23.64 -5.62 14.03
C THR A 387 24.30 -5.05 15.29
N GLY A 388 23.51 -4.51 16.22
CA GLY A 388 23.98 -3.83 17.43
C GLY A 388 24.51 -2.43 17.17
N GLU A 389 24.47 -1.98 15.92
CA GLU A 389 24.99 -0.67 15.50
C GLU A 389 24.25 0.44 16.24
N LEU A 390 24.98 1.18 17.07
CA LEU A 390 24.49 2.32 17.79
C LEU A 390 24.84 3.58 17.00
N THR A 391 23.83 4.30 16.53
CA THR A 391 24.01 5.47 15.66
C THR A 391 22.95 6.53 15.88
N TRP A 392 23.21 7.72 15.38
CA TRP A 392 22.30 8.85 15.46
C TRP A 392 21.27 8.76 14.34
N LYS A 393 20.00 8.62 14.69
CA LYS A 393 18.87 8.56 13.74
C LYS A 393 17.98 9.79 13.86
N PRO A 394 17.52 10.36 12.75
CA PRO A 394 16.62 11.50 12.79
C PRO A 394 15.24 11.10 13.30
N VAL A 395 14.66 11.95 14.13
CA VAL A 395 13.23 11.92 14.46
C VAL A 395 12.45 12.35 13.22
N VAL A 396 11.57 11.48 12.73
CA VAL A 396 10.73 11.74 11.55
C VAL A 396 9.34 12.26 11.92
N CYS A 397 8.88 12.02 13.14
CA CYS A 397 7.60 12.56 13.64
C CYS A 397 7.63 12.72 15.18
N THR A 398 6.92 13.71 15.71
CA THR A 398 6.64 13.83 17.14
C THR A 398 5.14 13.81 17.40
N THR A 399 4.74 13.12 18.47
CA THR A 399 3.33 12.98 18.84
C THR A 399 3.10 13.56 20.22
N LEU A 400 2.01 14.31 20.40
CA LEU A 400 1.50 14.77 21.69
C LEU A 400 0.13 14.13 21.92
N ARG A 401 -0.10 13.59 23.11
CA ARG A 401 -1.34 12.93 23.52
C ARG A 401 -1.90 13.53 24.79
N PRO A 402 -3.24 13.65 24.88
CA PRO A 402 -3.91 14.15 26.08
C PRO A 402 -3.64 13.25 27.28
N ALA A 403 -3.82 13.82 28.47
CA ALA A 403 -3.46 13.18 29.71
C ALA A 403 -4.18 11.84 29.92
N LYS A 404 -3.43 10.80 30.31
CA LYS A 404 -3.96 9.48 30.67
C LYS A 404 -3.14 8.85 31.81
N PRO A 405 -3.68 7.87 32.55
CA PRO A 405 -2.92 7.17 33.58
C PRO A 405 -1.67 6.50 32.99
N LEU A 406 -0.52 6.73 33.62
CA LEU A 406 0.78 6.19 33.22
C LEU A 406 1.26 5.12 34.21
N LEU A 407 2.39 4.49 33.87
CA LEU A 407 3.17 3.65 34.75
C LEU A 407 4.45 4.39 35.13
N ALA A 408 4.87 4.22 36.38
CA ALA A 408 6.17 4.64 36.87
C ALA A 408 7.05 3.40 36.95
N VAL A 409 8.05 3.31 36.06
CA VAL A 409 8.95 2.16 35.95
C VAL A 409 10.31 2.57 36.50
N THR A 410 10.75 1.91 37.58
CA THR A 410 12.07 2.12 38.16
C THR A 410 13.06 1.13 37.55
N ILE A 411 14.07 1.62 36.84
CA ILE A 411 15.10 0.82 36.18
C ILE A 411 16.48 1.31 36.66
N GLY A 412 17.21 0.45 37.36
CA GLY A 412 18.38 0.87 38.15
C GLY A 412 17.96 1.90 39.20
N ASP A 413 18.64 3.05 39.21
CA ASP A 413 18.34 4.17 40.12
C ASP A 413 17.45 5.24 39.47
N GLU A 414 16.90 4.97 38.28
CA GLU A 414 16.16 5.96 37.49
C GLU A 414 14.67 5.60 37.36
N LEU A 415 13.81 6.62 37.50
CA LEU A 415 12.37 6.51 37.32
C LEU A 415 11.95 7.03 35.94
N VAL A 416 11.33 6.18 35.13
CA VAL A 416 10.77 6.54 33.83
C VAL A 416 9.25 6.46 33.89
N THR A 417 8.56 7.55 33.52
CA THR A 417 7.09 7.58 33.47
C THR A 417 6.60 7.40 32.05
N THR A 418 5.85 6.32 31.80
CA THR A 418 5.49 5.88 30.45
C THR A 418 4.10 5.27 30.37
N THR A 419 3.55 5.18 29.16
CA THR A 419 2.27 4.51 28.93
C THR A 419 2.39 2.99 29.07
N SER A 420 1.33 2.33 29.54
CA SER A 420 1.34 0.87 29.79
C SER A 420 1.71 -0.01 28.59
N GLY A 421 1.52 0.50 27.37
CA GLY A 421 1.83 -0.20 26.12
C GLY A 421 3.20 0.12 25.52
N HIS A 422 3.96 1.08 26.08
CA HIS A 422 5.27 1.44 25.56
C HIS A 422 6.26 0.30 25.76
N ARG A 423 7.15 0.04 24.80
CA ARG A 423 8.01 -1.16 24.82
C ARG A 423 9.45 -0.80 25.15
N PHE A 424 10.07 -1.62 25.99
CA PHE A 424 11.49 -1.59 26.33
C PHE A 424 12.14 -2.86 25.82
N TRP A 425 13.41 -2.77 25.39
CA TRP A 425 14.18 -3.95 25.06
C TRP A 425 14.71 -4.63 26.32
N VAL A 426 14.32 -5.87 26.56
CA VAL A 426 14.80 -6.71 27.67
C VAL A 426 15.81 -7.73 27.13
N ALA A 427 17.01 -7.74 27.69
CA ALA A 427 18.06 -8.68 27.32
C ALA A 427 17.60 -10.14 27.53
N GLY A 428 17.59 -10.92 26.46
CA GLY A 428 17.11 -12.31 26.44
C GLY A 428 15.63 -12.48 26.09
N GLU A 429 14.83 -11.41 26.09
CA GLU A 429 13.37 -11.47 25.89
C GLU A 429 12.84 -10.55 24.77
N GLY A 430 13.65 -9.59 24.31
CA GLY A 430 13.27 -8.66 23.24
C GLY A 430 12.31 -7.56 23.71
N TRP A 431 11.39 -7.14 22.84
CA TRP A 431 10.48 -6.02 23.11
C TRP A 431 9.34 -6.37 24.08
N ILE A 432 9.43 -5.89 25.32
CA ILE A 432 8.42 -6.10 26.38
C ILE A 432 7.69 -4.79 26.68
N LYS A 433 6.35 -4.85 26.81
CA LYS A 433 5.55 -3.67 27.18
C LYS A 433 5.85 -3.27 28.63
N ALA A 434 5.76 -1.98 28.93
CA ALA A 434 6.01 -1.42 30.25
C ALA A 434 5.20 -2.11 31.36
N ARG A 435 3.93 -2.43 31.09
CA ARG A 435 3.06 -3.15 32.05
C ARG A 435 3.45 -4.61 32.30
N ASP A 436 4.20 -5.20 31.37
CA ASP A 436 4.57 -6.62 31.37
C ASP A 436 6.04 -6.81 31.84
N LEU A 437 6.77 -5.71 32.14
CA LEU A 437 8.09 -5.73 32.77
C LEU A 437 8.01 -6.29 34.19
N ARG A 438 9.00 -7.11 34.57
CA ARG A 438 9.06 -7.75 35.89
C ARG A 438 10.29 -7.25 36.64
N PRO A 439 10.22 -7.06 37.97
CA PRO A 439 11.40 -6.84 38.79
C PRO A 439 12.45 -7.93 38.55
N GLY A 440 13.70 -7.51 38.32
CA GLY A 440 14.80 -8.41 37.96
C GLY A 440 15.03 -8.60 36.45
N SER A 441 14.12 -8.17 35.58
CA SER A 441 14.38 -8.11 34.12
C SER A 441 15.47 -7.09 33.81
N PHE A 442 16.35 -7.39 32.85
CA PHE A 442 17.45 -6.51 32.47
C PHE A 442 17.11 -5.73 31.19
N VAL A 443 16.77 -4.44 31.33
CA VAL A 443 16.51 -3.54 30.21
C VAL A 443 17.84 -3.10 29.59
N HIS A 444 17.92 -3.12 28.26
CA HIS A 444 19.11 -2.70 27.53
C HIS A 444 19.29 -1.20 27.57
N THR A 445 20.53 -0.76 27.76
CA THR A 445 20.93 0.64 27.83
C THR A 445 22.15 0.93 26.98
N VAL A 446 22.39 2.21 26.69
CA VAL A 446 23.59 2.67 25.96
C VAL A 446 24.90 2.20 26.63
N ARG A 447 24.88 1.92 27.94
CA ARG A 447 26.07 1.56 28.74
C ARG A 447 26.08 0.08 29.18
N GLY A 448 25.13 -0.73 28.72
CA GLY A 448 25.02 -2.13 29.12
C GLY A 448 23.57 -2.51 29.40
N ASN A 449 23.28 -3.05 30.59
CA ASN A 449 21.92 -3.39 31.00
C ASN A 449 21.63 -2.83 32.40
N ALA A 450 20.37 -2.50 32.67
CA ALA A 450 19.90 -2.03 33.96
C ALA A 450 18.71 -2.88 34.42
N ALA A 451 18.72 -3.30 35.69
CA ALA A 451 17.66 -4.14 36.24
C ALA A 451 16.40 -3.32 36.54
N VAL A 452 15.23 -3.83 36.16
CA VAL A 452 13.95 -3.29 36.61
C VAL A 452 13.81 -3.55 38.12
N ALA A 453 13.66 -2.49 38.91
CA ALA A 453 13.44 -2.59 40.36
C ALA A 453 11.94 -2.67 40.71
N GLY A 454 11.08 -2.01 39.92
CA GLY A 454 9.64 -1.98 40.16
C GLY A 454 8.84 -1.34 39.04
N VAL A 455 7.56 -1.72 38.95
CA VAL A 455 6.58 -1.12 38.04
C VAL A 455 5.36 -0.75 38.89
N GLU A 456 5.08 0.54 39.01
CA GLU A 456 4.01 1.08 39.83
C GLU A 456 3.04 1.92 39.00
N THR A 457 1.87 2.22 39.55
CA THR A 457 0.94 3.16 38.93
C THR A 457 1.54 4.57 38.98
N GLY A 458 1.66 5.21 37.82
CA GLY A 458 2.17 6.56 37.68
C GLY A 458 1.06 7.62 37.64
N PRO A 459 1.43 8.91 37.51
CA PRO A 459 0.49 10.00 37.43
C PRO A 459 -0.29 9.99 36.11
N THR A 460 -1.42 10.71 36.08
CA THR A 460 -2.09 11.07 34.83
C THR A 460 -1.42 12.31 34.26
N ALA A 461 -0.79 12.20 33.10
CA ALA A 461 -0.08 13.30 32.46
C ALA A 461 -0.18 13.23 30.94
N GLU A 462 -0.02 14.37 30.27
CA GLU A 462 0.17 14.43 28.82
C GLU A 462 1.42 13.64 28.42
N THR A 463 1.39 13.09 27.21
CA THR A 463 2.48 12.21 26.78
C THR A 463 2.97 12.46 25.37
N TYR A 464 4.25 12.20 25.17
CA TYR A 464 5.01 12.47 23.97
C TYR A 464 5.58 11.18 23.40
N ASN A 465 5.67 11.05 22.08
CA ASN A 465 6.40 9.96 21.44
C ASN A 465 7.16 10.51 20.25
N LEU A 466 8.27 9.87 19.92
CA LEU A 466 9.03 10.11 18.71
C LEU A 466 8.75 8.97 17.74
N VAL A 467 8.81 9.25 16.45
CA VAL A 467 9.01 8.24 15.40
C VAL A 467 10.41 8.49 14.86
N VAL A 468 11.23 7.45 14.81
CA VAL A 468 12.66 7.50 14.54
C VAL A 468 12.95 6.65 13.32
N ASP A 469 13.73 7.22 12.40
CA ASP A 469 14.01 6.62 11.10
C ASP A 469 14.80 5.31 11.21
N ASP A 470 14.55 4.40 10.26
CA ASP A 470 15.22 3.11 10.06
C ASP A 470 15.01 2.09 11.20
N PHE A 471 15.47 2.39 12.42
CA PHE A 471 15.51 1.42 13.52
C PHE A 471 14.23 1.35 14.33
N HIS A 472 13.36 2.35 14.23
CA HIS A 472 12.09 2.39 14.98
C HIS A 472 12.27 2.26 16.50
N ASP A 473 13.41 2.73 16.99
CA ASP A 473 13.78 2.76 18.39
C ASP A 473 14.62 4.00 18.73
N TYR A 474 14.73 4.28 20.03
CA TYR A 474 15.57 5.34 20.55
C TYR A 474 15.88 5.12 22.02
N PHE A 475 16.79 5.95 22.57
CA PHE A 475 17.17 5.90 23.97
C PHE A 475 16.55 7.03 24.80
N VAL A 476 15.85 6.64 25.87
CA VAL A 476 15.22 7.54 26.84
C VAL A 476 15.81 7.42 28.23
N GLY A 477 15.66 8.44 29.05
CA GLY A 477 16.20 8.50 30.39
C GLY A 477 17.68 8.89 30.44
N SER A 478 18.14 9.30 31.61
CA SER A 478 19.53 9.70 31.88
C SER A 478 20.53 8.57 31.65
N THR A 479 20.09 7.32 31.81
CA THR A 479 20.88 6.10 31.58
C THR A 479 20.80 5.62 30.12
N GLY A 480 19.77 6.07 29.38
CA GLY A 480 19.54 5.72 27.98
C GLY A 480 19.02 4.30 27.85
N PHE A 481 17.76 4.07 28.17
CA PHE A 481 17.01 2.81 27.98
C PHE A 481 16.50 2.71 26.55
N LEU A 482 16.70 1.55 25.92
CA LEU A 482 16.26 1.30 24.55
C LEU A 482 14.74 1.04 24.50
N VAL A 483 14.04 1.88 23.74
CA VAL A 483 12.57 1.88 23.64
C VAL A 483 12.11 1.97 22.20
N GLN A 484 10.90 1.47 21.93
CA GLN A 484 10.36 1.37 20.58
C GLN A 484 9.36 2.49 20.27
N ASP A 485 9.42 3.08 19.08
CA ASP A 485 8.46 4.10 18.64
C ASP A 485 7.13 3.53 18.10
N LEU A 486 7.14 2.31 17.56
CA LEU A 486 6.00 1.63 16.95
C LEU A 486 5.17 0.85 17.99
N PRO A 487 3.83 0.76 17.80
CA PRO A 487 2.97 -0.04 18.67
C PRO A 487 3.16 -1.56 18.48
N LEU A 488 3.69 -1.99 17.34
CA LEU A 488 3.92 -3.39 16.96
C LEU A 488 5.39 -3.59 16.56
N PRO A 489 6.19 -4.38 17.30
CA PRO A 489 7.54 -4.75 16.91
C PRO A 489 7.55 -5.70 15.72
N GLN A 490 8.59 -5.57 14.90
CA GLN A 490 8.97 -6.62 13.96
C GLN A 490 9.53 -7.83 14.75
N PRO A 491 9.31 -9.07 14.30
CA PRO A 491 9.94 -10.25 14.87
C PRO A 491 11.47 -10.15 14.79
N THR A 492 12.20 -10.67 15.79
CA THR A 492 13.67 -10.65 15.79
C THR A 492 14.25 -11.83 16.58
N ASN A 493 15.40 -12.35 16.10
CA ASN A 493 16.15 -13.43 16.74
C ASN A 493 17.32 -12.91 17.61
N ALA A 494 17.43 -11.59 17.78
CA ALA A 494 18.45 -10.97 18.62
C ALA A 494 18.14 -11.22 20.10
N THR A 495 19.12 -11.72 20.85
CA THR A 495 19.02 -11.92 22.31
C THR A 495 19.33 -10.61 23.04
N VAL A 496 20.34 -9.90 22.55
CA VAL A 496 20.64 -8.50 22.85
C VAL A 496 20.97 -7.82 21.53
N PRO A 497 20.85 -6.48 21.42
CA PRO A 497 21.15 -5.79 20.18
C PRO A 497 22.57 -6.16 19.68
N GLY A 498 22.66 -6.70 18.46
CA GLY A 498 23.91 -7.16 17.85
C GLY A 498 24.38 -8.58 18.20
N LEU A 499 23.60 -9.33 18.99
CA LEU A 499 23.87 -10.74 19.27
C LEU A 499 22.66 -11.59 18.90
N THR A 500 22.72 -12.21 17.74
CA THR A 500 21.73 -13.18 17.27
C THR A 500 22.10 -14.58 17.73
N LEU A 501 21.10 -15.37 18.14
CA LEU A 501 21.28 -16.81 18.31
C LEU A 501 21.45 -17.42 16.92
N ARG A 502 22.62 -17.99 16.65
CA ARG A 502 22.85 -18.80 15.44
C ARG A 502 22.21 -20.16 15.56
#